data_AF-A0A849R9C7-F1
#
_entry.id   AF-A0A849R9C7-F1
#
_cell.length_a   1.000
_cell.length_b   1.000
_cell.length_c   1.000
_cell.angle_alpha   90.00
_cell.angle_beta   90.00
_cell.angle_gamma   90.00
#
_symmetry.space_group_name_H-M   'P 1'
#
loop_
_entity.id
_entity.type
_entity.pdbx_description
1 polymer ?
#
loop_
_entity_poly.entity_id
_entity_poly.type
_entity_poly.pdbx_seq_one_letter_code
_entity_poly.pdbx_strand_id
1 'polypeptide(L)'
;MNLKNIIFTLRPLSTTEKNTIKKTKNYISNKNTQQLKLLIKRKICKINIKPMPYSKTITSIENYPVCISSDPKYNEKITKINNNIKDHLDSKIQEEFKIDAFEKIISLIAPKIVGFNTIKKAVALQLFSSNPYHILLLGDPGTGKTDILRAAEILSPIAAFGLGSGTSNTGLTITVLGKEVKKGILSLADGGLALIDELNLMKKEDRAGLYNAMEKGFVTYDKGGHHYKFPANCSLLSSANPKKDKIIGHDIFGIKKQMPFDIALM
;
A
#
# COMPACT_ATOMS: atom_id res chain seq x y z
N MET A 1 37.18 18.78 33.35
CA MET A 1 36.57 17.46 33.07
C MET A 1 36.25 16.80 34.40
N ASN A 2 34.98 16.52 34.72
CA ASN A 2 34.55 16.09 36.06
C ASN A 2 35.15 14.71 36.42
N LEU A 3 35.79 14.58 37.60
CA LEU A 3 36.43 13.34 38.09
C LEU A 3 35.47 12.13 38.00
N LYS A 4 34.18 12.37 38.26
CA LYS A 4 33.09 11.39 38.12
C LYS A 4 33.03 10.78 36.71
N ASN A 5 33.21 11.57 35.66
CA ASN A 5 33.18 11.10 34.27
C ASN A 5 34.39 10.22 33.92
N ILE A 6 35.55 10.47 34.54
CA ILE A 6 36.78 9.68 34.36
C ILE A 6 36.62 8.31 35.04
N ILE A 7 36.11 8.30 36.28
CA ILE A 7 35.82 7.06 37.02
C ILE A 7 34.83 6.19 36.22
N PHE A 8 33.74 6.79 35.72
CA PHE A 8 32.77 6.04 34.92
C PHE A 8 33.35 5.46 33.63
N THR A 9 34.28 6.14 32.96
CA THR A 9 34.91 5.58 31.74
C THR A 9 35.77 4.34 31.99
N LEU A 10 36.32 4.20 33.19
CA LEU A 10 37.12 3.04 33.59
C LEU A 10 36.25 1.86 34.06
N ARG A 11 34.99 2.12 34.44
CA ARG A 11 34.05 1.08 34.88
C ARG A 11 33.93 -0.07 33.86
N PRO A 12 33.88 -1.35 34.30
CA PRO A 12 33.50 -2.45 33.44
C PRO A 12 32.03 -2.31 33.00
N LEU A 13 31.73 -2.84 31.81
CA LEU A 13 30.35 -2.97 31.33
C LEU A 13 29.70 -4.18 32.01
N SER A 14 28.43 -4.05 32.38
CA SER A 14 27.64 -5.20 32.86
C SER A 14 27.47 -6.25 31.75
N THR A 15 27.09 -7.48 32.12
CA THR A 15 26.73 -8.53 31.16
C THR A 15 25.60 -8.09 30.22
N THR A 16 24.60 -7.38 30.74
CA THR A 16 23.48 -6.84 29.95
C THR A 16 23.94 -5.78 28.94
N GLU A 17 24.79 -4.84 29.35
CA GLU A 17 25.37 -3.79 28.48
C GLU A 17 26.26 -4.41 27.39
N LYS A 18 27.05 -5.42 27.72
CA LYS A 18 27.86 -6.16 26.75
C LYS A 18 26.99 -6.83 25.69
N ASN A 19 25.88 -7.45 26.10
CA ASN A 19 24.96 -8.13 25.19
C ASN A 19 24.22 -7.15 24.26
N THR A 20 23.73 -6.02 24.76
CA THR A 20 23.06 -5.00 23.91
C THR A 20 24.02 -4.36 22.92
N ILE A 21 25.25 -4.05 23.34
CA ILE A 21 26.28 -3.54 22.43
C ILE A 21 26.63 -4.59 21.37
N LYS A 22 26.75 -5.87 21.72
CA LYS A 22 27.01 -6.95 20.76
C LYS A 22 25.94 -7.02 19.67
N LYS A 23 24.65 -6.90 20.05
CA LYS A 23 23.53 -6.84 19.09
C LYS A 23 23.57 -5.60 18.20
N THR A 24 24.12 -4.50 18.71
CA THR A 24 24.15 -3.21 18.00
C THR A 24 25.35 -3.09 17.04
N LYS A 25 26.44 -3.82 17.29
CA LYS A 25 27.65 -3.82 16.45
C LYS A 25 27.39 -4.12 14.97
N ASN A 26 26.38 -4.92 14.68
CA ASN A 26 26.04 -5.30 13.30
C ASN A 26 25.49 -4.14 12.47
N TYR A 27 25.14 -3.02 13.10
CA TYR A 27 24.46 -1.88 12.45
C TYR A 27 25.30 -0.60 12.44
N ILE A 28 26.48 -0.60 13.06
CA ILE A 28 27.26 0.63 13.25
C ILE A 28 28.76 0.35 13.10
N SER A 29 29.48 1.31 12.51
CA SER A 29 30.93 1.27 12.38
C SER A 29 31.68 1.07 13.72
N ASN A 30 32.92 0.56 13.63
CA ASN A 30 33.79 0.34 14.78
C ASN A 30 34.05 1.62 15.59
N LYS A 31 34.20 2.77 14.92
CA LYS A 31 34.41 4.08 15.56
C LYS A 31 33.22 4.50 16.42
N ASN A 32 32.02 4.41 15.87
CA ASN A 32 30.79 4.74 16.60
C ASN A 32 30.52 3.74 17.74
N THR A 33 30.90 2.47 17.57
CA THR A 33 30.81 1.45 18.64
C THR A 33 31.67 1.80 19.86
N GLN A 34 32.90 2.30 19.64
CA GLN A 34 33.76 2.76 20.73
C GLN A 34 33.16 3.97 21.45
N GLN A 35 32.59 4.92 20.71
CA GLN A 35 31.93 6.08 21.26
C GLN A 35 30.67 5.69 22.06
N LEU A 36 29.87 4.75 21.55
CA LEU A 36 28.69 4.24 22.23
C LEU A 36 29.05 3.57 23.56
N LYS A 37 30.12 2.76 23.59
CA LYS A 37 30.65 2.15 24.82
C LYS A 37 30.98 3.21 25.88
N LEU A 38 31.63 4.31 25.49
CA LEU A 38 31.96 5.39 26.41
C LEU A 38 30.71 6.08 26.97
N LEU A 39 29.70 6.34 26.14
CA LEU A 39 28.43 6.96 26.56
C LEU A 39 27.63 6.06 27.50
N ILE A 40 27.62 4.75 27.26
CA ILE A 40 26.95 3.76 28.12
C ILE A 40 27.65 3.65 29.46
N LYS A 41 28.99 3.55 29.47
CA LYS A 41 29.78 3.54 30.72
C LYS A 41 29.53 4.76 31.59
N ARG A 42 29.34 5.93 30.97
CA ARG A 42 28.99 7.21 31.62
C ARG A 42 27.52 7.32 32.05
N LYS A 43 26.69 6.31 31.79
CA LYS A 43 25.23 6.34 32.00
C LYS A 43 24.52 7.49 31.27
N ILE A 44 25.08 7.96 30.16
CA ILE A 44 24.49 9.02 29.33
C ILE A 44 23.58 8.41 28.25
N CYS A 45 23.91 7.22 27.77
CA CYS A 45 23.16 6.53 26.72
C CYS A 45 22.69 5.18 27.21
N LYS A 46 21.44 4.83 26.89
CA LYS A 46 20.87 3.49 27.06
C LYS A 46 20.44 2.95 25.71
N ILE A 47 20.70 1.67 25.44
CA ILE A 47 20.20 1.00 24.25
C ILE A 47 18.93 0.26 24.62
N ASN A 48 17.83 0.57 23.95
CA ASN A 48 16.59 -0.18 24.02
C ASN A 48 16.42 -1.00 22.74
N ILE A 49 15.95 -2.23 22.89
CA ILE A 49 15.61 -3.08 21.74
C ILE A 49 14.11 -2.90 21.50
N LYS A 50 13.74 -2.41 20.32
CA LYS A 50 12.34 -2.24 19.91
C LYS A 50 11.94 -3.34 18.91
N PRO A 51 10.67 -3.77 18.93
CA PRO A 51 10.15 -4.67 17.89
C PRO A 51 10.11 -3.94 16.54
N MET A 52 10.38 -4.68 15.47
CA MET A 52 10.33 -4.16 14.10
C MET A 52 8.90 -3.74 13.73
N PRO A 53 8.68 -2.56 13.12
CA PRO A 53 7.35 -2.10 12.74
C PRO A 53 6.81 -2.80 11.47
N TYR A 54 7.62 -3.65 10.83
CA TYR A 54 7.25 -4.37 9.61
C TYR A 54 6.80 -5.80 9.91
N SER A 55 5.92 -6.34 9.07
CA SER A 55 5.50 -7.74 9.13
C SER A 55 6.68 -8.69 8.90
N LYS A 56 6.63 -9.88 9.51
CA LYS A 56 7.61 -10.96 9.30
C LYS A 56 7.71 -11.41 7.84
N THR A 57 6.66 -11.16 7.04
CA THR A 57 6.67 -11.40 5.59
C THR A 57 7.69 -10.50 4.86
N ILE A 58 7.92 -9.29 5.37
CA ILE A 58 8.81 -8.30 4.75
C ILE A 58 10.25 -8.56 5.16
N THR A 59 10.50 -8.77 6.46
CA THR A 59 11.85 -9.00 7.00
C THR A 59 11.85 -10.04 8.10
N SER A 60 12.95 -10.80 8.15
CA SER A 60 13.25 -11.75 9.24
C SER A 60 13.64 -11.07 10.55
N ILE A 61 13.95 -9.76 10.50
CA ILE A 61 14.43 -9.00 11.66
C ILE A 61 13.26 -8.70 12.59
N GLU A 62 13.21 -9.36 13.73
CA GLU A 62 12.14 -9.12 14.72
C GLU A 62 12.36 -7.86 15.56
N ASN A 63 13.61 -7.49 15.76
CA ASN A 63 14.00 -6.50 16.77
C ASN A 63 15.19 -5.66 16.31
N TYR A 64 15.21 -4.38 16.68
CA TYR A 64 16.30 -3.47 16.35
C TYR A 64 16.70 -2.57 17.53
N PRO A 65 17.98 -2.17 17.62
CA PRO A 65 18.45 -1.30 18.69
C PRO A 65 18.13 0.17 18.43
N VAL A 66 17.72 0.87 19.48
CA VAL A 66 17.52 2.33 19.50
C VAL A 66 18.29 2.90 20.69
N CYS A 67 19.14 3.88 20.42
CA CYS A 67 19.91 4.59 21.44
C CYS A 67 19.09 5.76 21.98
N ILE A 68 19.03 5.88 23.31
CA ILE A 68 18.30 6.95 24.01
C ILE A 68 19.28 7.69 24.91
N SER A 69 19.27 9.02 24.81
CA SER A 69 20.05 9.89 25.69
C SER A 69 19.31 10.15 27.00
N SER A 70 20.05 10.17 28.11
CA SER A 70 19.59 10.73 29.38
C SER A 70 19.95 12.21 29.55
N ASP A 71 20.84 12.73 28.70
CA ASP A 71 21.30 14.13 28.73
C ASP A 71 20.99 14.82 27.38
N PRO A 72 20.22 15.92 27.36
CA PRO A 72 19.87 16.66 26.15
C PRO A 72 21.07 17.07 25.30
N LYS A 73 22.24 17.33 25.92
CA LYS A 73 23.46 17.75 25.21
C LYS A 73 23.97 16.71 24.20
N TYR A 74 23.57 15.45 24.35
CA TYR A 74 23.99 14.36 23.48
C TYR A 74 22.89 13.90 22.51
N ASN A 75 21.71 14.54 22.52
CA ASN A 75 20.58 14.17 21.67
C ASN A 75 20.96 14.16 20.18
N GLU A 76 21.53 15.25 19.66
CA GLU A 76 21.93 15.32 18.24
C GLU A 76 22.88 14.20 17.83
N LYS A 77 23.87 13.88 18.69
CA LYS A 77 24.84 12.81 18.44
C LYS A 77 24.16 11.45 18.42
N ILE A 78 23.22 11.22 19.34
CA ILE A 78 22.46 9.97 19.42
C ILE A 78 21.47 9.83 18.27
N THR A 79 20.85 10.93 17.82
CA THR A 79 20.01 10.93 16.62
C THR A 79 20.80 10.56 15.38
N LYS A 80 22.02 11.10 15.20
CA LYS A 80 22.91 10.68 14.10
C LYS A 80 23.24 9.20 14.14
N ILE A 81 23.48 8.65 15.33
CA ILE A 81 23.72 7.22 15.51
C ILE A 81 22.47 6.40 15.13
N ASN A 82 21.29 6.81 15.60
CA ASN A 82 20.04 6.12 15.29
C ASN A 82 19.69 6.18 13.80
N ASN A 83 19.98 7.30 13.12
CA ASN A 83 19.80 7.41 11.68
C ASN A 83 20.71 6.42 10.94
N ASN A 84 22.00 6.33 11.31
CA ASN A 84 22.90 5.34 10.70
C ASN A 84 22.42 3.89 10.90
N ILE A 85 21.88 3.57 12.10
CA ILE A 85 21.29 2.25 12.37
C ILE A 85 20.09 2.02 11.44
N LYS A 86 19.22 3.04 11.31
CA LYS A 86 18.04 2.98 10.45
C LYS A 86 18.43 2.79 8.98
N ASP A 87 19.38 3.55 8.45
CA ASP A 87 19.82 3.44 7.06
C ASP A 87 20.39 2.05 6.75
N HIS A 88 21.16 1.48 7.68
CA HIS A 88 21.66 0.11 7.57
C HIS A 88 20.53 -0.93 7.64
N LEU A 89 19.54 -0.72 8.49
CA LEU A 89 18.36 -1.59 8.56
C LEU A 89 17.54 -1.53 7.28
N ASP A 90 17.26 -0.33 6.79
CA ASP A 90 16.49 -0.11 5.58
C ASP A 90 17.18 -0.77 4.38
N SER A 91 18.50 -0.63 4.26
CA SER A 91 19.30 -1.32 3.23
C SER A 91 19.19 -2.84 3.33
N LYS A 92 19.32 -3.39 4.55
CA LYS A 92 19.21 -4.85 4.76
C LYS A 92 17.80 -5.37 4.50
N ILE A 93 16.77 -4.63 4.91
CA ILE A 93 15.36 -4.97 4.66
C ILE A 93 15.10 -4.96 3.16
N GLN A 94 15.62 -3.98 2.42
CA GLN A 94 15.51 -3.94 0.96
C GLN A 94 16.18 -5.15 0.30
N GLU A 95 17.39 -5.53 0.74
CA GLU A 95 18.07 -6.74 0.24
C GLU A 95 17.28 -8.02 0.52
N GLU A 96 16.80 -8.20 1.75
CA GLU A 96 15.95 -9.36 2.12
C GLU A 96 14.63 -9.38 1.34
N PHE A 97 14.03 -8.21 1.12
CA PHE A 97 12.78 -8.09 0.38
C PHE A 97 12.97 -8.42 -1.10
N LYS A 98 14.09 -7.99 -1.70
CA LYS A 98 14.38 -8.12 -3.14
C LYS A 98 14.39 -9.57 -3.64
N ILE A 99 14.85 -10.52 -2.83
CA ILE A 99 15.04 -11.93 -3.25
C ILE A 99 13.72 -12.54 -3.77
N ASP A 100 12.61 -12.26 -3.09
CA ASP A 100 11.28 -12.81 -3.42
C ASP A 100 10.20 -11.70 -3.44
N ALA A 101 10.58 -10.49 -3.87
CA ALA A 101 9.73 -9.30 -3.74
C ALA A 101 8.34 -9.52 -4.35
N PHE A 102 8.29 -10.14 -5.53
CA PHE A 102 7.04 -10.35 -6.25
C PHE A 102 6.06 -11.27 -5.50
N GLU A 103 6.55 -12.43 -5.03
CA GLU A 103 5.72 -13.39 -4.27
C GLU A 103 5.35 -12.81 -2.90
N LYS A 104 6.25 -12.07 -2.25
CA LYS A 104 5.96 -11.34 -1.02
C LYS A 104 4.83 -10.34 -1.23
N ILE A 105 4.86 -9.54 -2.30
CA ILE A 105 3.78 -8.58 -2.63
C ILE A 105 2.46 -9.31 -2.83
N ILE A 106 2.44 -10.40 -3.60
CA ILE A 106 1.23 -11.20 -3.84
C ILE A 106 0.64 -11.72 -2.53
N SER A 107 1.48 -12.19 -1.60
CA SER A 107 1.03 -12.69 -0.30
C SER A 107 0.43 -11.59 0.61
N LEU A 108 0.83 -10.34 0.38
CA LEU A 108 0.33 -9.17 1.12
C LEU A 108 -1.00 -8.65 0.56
N ILE A 109 -1.39 -9.03 -0.66
CA ILE A 109 -2.70 -8.69 -1.24
C ILE A 109 -3.77 -9.61 -0.67
N ALA A 110 -4.73 -9.03 0.02
CA ALA A 110 -5.84 -9.72 0.68
C ALA A 110 -5.38 -10.99 1.44
N PRO A 111 -4.55 -10.85 2.49
CA PRO A 111 -3.93 -11.99 3.17
C PRO A 111 -4.94 -12.92 3.86
N LYS A 112 -6.17 -12.43 4.12
CA LYS A 112 -7.27 -13.22 4.69
C LYS A 112 -7.92 -14.16 3.68
N ILE A 113 -7.71 -13.94 2.38
CA ILE A 113 -8.27 -14.78 1.31
C ILE A 113 -7.28 -15.89 0.97
N VAL A 114 -7.73 -17.13 1.09
CA VAL A 114 -6.97 -18.32 0.68
C VAL A 114 -7.14 -18.55 -0.82
N GLY A 115 -6.04 -18.81 -1.53
CA GLY A 115 -6.04 -19.05 -2.97
C GLY A 115 -6.09 -17.77 -3.82
N PHE A 116 -6.68 -17.86 -5.01
CA PHE A 116 -6.74 -16.78 -6.01
C PHE A 116 -5.39 -16.15 -6.38
N ASN A 117 -4.30 -16.94 -6.35
CA ASN A 117 -2.95 -16.45 -6.63
C ASN A 117 -2.85 -15.71 -7.97
N THR A 118 -3.53 -16.19 -9.01
CA THR A 118 -3.58 -15.51 -10.31
C THR A 118 -4.25 -14.14 -10.26
N ILE A 119 -5.34 -14.00 -9.49
CA ILE A 119 -6.04 -12.72 -9.32
C ILE A 119 -5.18 -11.76 -8.52
N LYS A 120 -4.62 -12.22 -7.39
CA LYS A 120 -3.71 -11.42 -6.55
C LYS A 120 -2.49 -10.95 -7.34
N LYS A 121 -1.93 -11.81 -8.20
CA LYS A 121 -0.85 -11.48 -9.13
C LYS A 121 -1.27 -10.41 -10.15
N ALA A 122 -2.46 -10.51 -10.72
CA ALA A 122 -2.97 -9.50 -11.65
C ALA A 122 -3.16 -8.14 -10.96
N VAL A 123 -3.73 -8.13 -9.75
CA VAL A 123 -3.87 -6.90 -8.93
C VAL A 123 -2.50 -6.32 -8.56
N ALA A 124 -1.52 -7.16 -8.22
CA ALA A 124 -0.15 -6.70 -7.98
C ALA A 124 0.43 -6.00 -9.22
N LEU A 125 0.32 -6.60 -10.39
CA LEU A 125 0.81 -6.00 -11.63
C LEU A 125 0.09 -4.69 -11.95
N GLN A 126 -1.22 -4.61 -11.68
CA GLN A 126 -2.01 -3.40 -11.87
C GLN A 126 -1.55 -2.25 -10.94
N LEU A 127 -1.26 -2.54 -9.67
CA LEU A 127 -0.80 -1.56 -8.68
C LEU A 127 0.55 -0.91 -9.05
N PHE A 128 1.43 -1.65 -9.74
CA PHE A 128 2.78 -1.19 -10.11
C PHE A 128 2.89 -0.77 -11.58
N SER A 129 1.79 -0.81 -12.33
CA SER A 129 1.80 -0.43 -13.73
C SER A 129 1.94 1.08 -13.92
N SER A 130 2.71 1.48 -14.92
CA SER A 130 2.76 2.88 -15.40
C SER A 130 1.57 3.25 -16.29
N ASN A 131 0.94 2.26 -16.90
CA ASN A 131 -0.19 2.44 -17.83
C ASN A 131 -1.50 2.01 -17.18
N PRO A 132 -2.64 2.61 -17.55
CA PRO A 132 -3.93 2.18 -17.06
C PRO A 132 -4.25 0.78 -17.59
N TYR A 133 -4.41 -0.18 -16.69
CA TYR A 133 -4.93 -1.51 -17.01
C TYR A 133 -6.25 -1.70 -16.27
N HIS A 134 -7.26 -2.20 -16.97
CA HIS A 134 -8.59 -2.44 -16.41
C HIS A 134 -8.79 -3.94 -16.17
N ILE A 135 -9.23 -4.29 -14.96
CA ILE A 135 -9.47 -5.66 -14.52
C ILE A 135 -10.92 -5.78 -14.04
N LEU A 136 -11.61 -6.80 -14.54
CA LEU A 136 -12.93 -7.19 -14.07
C LEU A 136 -12.87 -8.57 -13.39
N LEU A 137 -13.28 -8.62 -12.12
CA LEU A 137 -13.46 -9.85 -11.37
C LEU A 137 -14.91 -10.31 -11.52
N LEU A 138 -15.15 -11.28 -12.41
CA LEU A 138 -16.45 -11.92 -12.58
C LEU A 138 -16.47 -13.26 -11.83
N GLY A 139 -17.44 -13.45 -10.94
CA GLY A 139 -17.61 -14.71 -10.23
C GLY A 139 -18.84 -14.74 -9.35
N ASP A 140 -19.11 -15.88 -8.75
CA ASP A 140 -20.29 -16.09 -7.89
C ASP A 140 -20.26 -15.18 -6.64
N PRO A 141 -21.42 -14.81 -6.08
CA PRO A 141 -21.50 -14.07 -4.82
C PRO A 141 -20.75 -14.78 -3.68
N GLY A 142 -20.20 -14.02 -2.73
CA GLY A 142 -19.54 -14.57 -1.55
C GLY A 142 -18.15 -15.17 -1.77
N THR A 143 -17.53 -14.95 -2.93
CA THR A 143 -16.18 -15.47 -3.29
C THR A 143 -15.02 -14.56 -2.88
N GLY A 144 -15.26 -13.49 -2.12
CA GLY A 144 -14.21 -12.57 -1.64
C GLY A 144 -13.76 -11.49 -2.64
N LYS A 145 -14.49 -11.28 -3.75
CA LYS A 145 -14.15 -10.26 -4.76
C LYS A 145 -14.06 -8.85 -4.17
N THR A 146 -15.07 -8.45 -3.38
CA THR A 146 -15.10 -7.15 -2.69
C THR A 146 -13.91 -6.97 -1.76
N ASP A 147 -13.54 -8.02 -1.01
CA ASP A 147 -12.38 -7.99 -0.11
C ASP A 147 -11.05 -7.81 -0.87
N ILE A 148 -10.92 -8.35 -2.08
CA ILE A 148 -9.77 -8.09 -2.97
C ILE A 148 -9.74 -6.61 -3.39
N LEU A 149 -10.88 -6.05 -3.80
CA LEU A 149 -10.99 -4.63 -4.14
C LEU A 149 -10.61 -3.73 -2.94
N ARG A 150 -11.11 -4.05 -1.74
CA ARG A 150 -10.77 -3.31 -0.50
C ARG A 150 -9.30 -3.44 -0.14
N ALA A 151 -8.68 -4.60 -0.35
CA ALA A 151 -7.24 -4.74 -0.15
C ALA A 151 -6.45 -3.85 -1.13
N ALA A 152 -6.85 -3.80 -2.41
CA ALA A 152 -6.23 -2.92 -3.40
C ALA A 152 -6.43 -1.42 -3.06
N GLU A 153 -7.58 -1.04 -2.52
CA GLU A 153 -7.88 0.31 -2.03
C GLU A 153 -6.87 0.78 -0.98
N ILE A 154 -6.59 -0.09 0.02
CA ILE A 154 -5.68 0.22 1.12
C ILE A 154 -4.22 0.27 0.63
N LEU A 155 -3.86 -0.57 -0.35
CA LEU A 155 -2.50 -0.67 -0.86
C LEU A 155 -2.13 0.43 -1.86
N SER A 156 -3.10 0.97 -2.59
CA SER A 156 -2.85 2.00 -3.59
C SER A 156 -2.66 3.38 -2.93
N PRO A 157 -1.64 4.17 -3.32
CA PRO A 157 -1.46 5.54 -2.83
C PRO A 157 -2.62 6.47 -3.20
N ILE A 158 -3.24 6.22 -4.36
CA ILE A 158 -4.39 6.96 -4.88
C ILE A 158 -5.46 5.93 -5.23
N ALA A 159 -6.59 6.00 -4.56
CA ALA A 159 -7.73 5.12 -4.82
C ALA A 159 -9.05 5.86 -4.59
N ALA A 160 -10.06 5.51 -5.38
CA ALA A 160 -11.45 5.88 -5.11
C ALA A 160 -12.34 4.65 -5.28
N PHE A 161 -13.19 4.39 -4.30
CA PHE A 161 -14.08 3.24 -4.27
C PHE A 161 -15.55 3.66 -4.43
N GLY A 162 -16.31 2.91 -5.22
CA GLY A 162 -17.76 3.05 -5.32
C GLY A 162 -18.47 1.72 -5.57
N LEU A 163 -19.80 1.77 -5.41
CA LEU A 163 -20.70 0.64 -5.62
C LEU A 163 -21.54 0.90 -6.88
N GLY A 164 -21.60 -0.04 -7.82
CA GLY A 164 -22.28 0.12 -9.10
C GLY A 164 -23.74 0.55 -9.01
N SER A 165 -24.43 0.16 -7.93
CA SER A 165 -25.83 0.56 -7.65
C SER A 165 -25.98 1.98 -7.08
N GLY A 166 -24.99 2.47 -6.33
CA GLY A 166 -24.96 3.79 -5.68
C GLY A 166 -24.22 4.86 -6.48
N THR A 167 -23.47 4.45 -7.50
CA THR A 167 -22.78 5.33 -8.41
C THR A 167 -23.69 5.72 -9.57
N SER A 168 -24.53 6.74 -9.37
CA SER A 168 -25.14 7.45 -10.49
C SER A 168 -24.07 8.15 -11.33
N ASN A 169 -24.37 8.57 -12.57
CA ASN A 169 -23.42 9.31 -13.45
C ASN A 169 -22.72 10.45 -12.69
N THR A 170 -23.47 11.12 -11.82
CA THR A 170 -23.01 12.17 -10.91
C THR A 170 -21.91 11.73 -9.92
N GLY A 171 -22.00 10.49 -9.39
CA GLY A 171 -21.00 9.91 -8.48
C GLY A 171 -19.77 9.31 -9.18
N LEU A 172 -19.89 8.84 -10.43
CA LEU A 172 -18.76 8.32 -11.21
C LEU A 172 -17.96 9.40 -11.94
N THR A 173 -18.67 10.38 -12.50
CA THR A 173 -18.09 11.35 -13.43
C THR A 173 -17.95 12.72 -12.79
N ILE A 174 -18.89 13.64 -13.00
CA ILE A 174 -18.84 15.02 -12.49
C ILE A 174 -20.26 15.44 -12.14
N THR A 175 -20.43 16.08 -10.99
CA THR A 175 -21.68 16.73 -10.61
C THR A 175 -21.47 18.23 -10.49
N VAL A 176 -22.32 19.03 -11.12
CA VAL A 176 -22.35 20.48 -10.92
C VAL A 176 -23.56 20.83 -10.05
N LEU A 177 -23.32 21.40 -8.87
CA LEU A 177 -24.35 21.89 -7.95
C LEU A 177 -24.23 23.42 -7.86
N GLY A 178 -25.08 24.13 -8.60
CA GLY A 178 -24.99 25.59 -8.70
C GLY A 178 -23.67 26.01 -9.35
N LYS A 179 -22.76 26.58 -8.56
CA LYS A 179 -21.40 26.98 -9.00
C LYS A 179 -20.31 25.97 -8.64
N GLU A 180 -20.61 24.95 -7.82
CA GLU A 180 -19.61 23.97 -7.39
C GLU A 180 -19.56 22.77 -8.34
N VAL A 181 -18.34 22.40 -8.75
CA VAL A 181 -18.10 21.21 -9.57
C VAL A 181 -17.47 20.12 -8.69
N LYS A 182 -18.24 19.06 -8.43
CA LYS A 182 -17.78 17.87 -7.69
C LYS A 182 -17.29 16.81 -8.66
N LYS A 183 -16.04 16.38 -8.46
CA LYS A 183 -15.45 15.25 -9.17
C LYS A 183 -16.05 13.94 -8.66
N GLY A 184 -16.32 13.02 -9.57
CA GLY A 184 -16.72 11.65 -9.30
C GLY A 184 -15.51 10.72 -9.25
N ILE A 185 -15.79 9.46 -8.96
CA ILE A 185 -14.79 8.42 -8.64
C ILE A 185 -13.64 8.37 -9.64
N LEU A 186 -13.93 8.39 -10.95
CA LEU A 186 -12.90 8.25 -11.98
C LEU A 186 -11.91 9.42 -11.99
N SER A 187 -12.39 10.63 -11.75
CA SER A 187 -11.52 11.82 -11.65
C SER A 187 -10.88 12.00 -10.29
N LEU A 188 -11.40 11.37 -9.24
CA LEU A 188 -10.75 11.31 -7.94
C LEU A 188 -9.61 10.29 -7.92
N ALA A 189 -9.71 9.25 -8.75
CA ALA A 189 -8.72 8.18 -8.90
C ALA A 189 -7.67 8.44 -9.99
N ASP A 190 -7.63 9.62 -10.60
CA ASP A 190 -6.67 9.96 -11.67
C ASP A 190 -5.22 9.66 -11.22
N GLY A 191 -4.48 8.89 -12.03
CA GLY A 191 -3.13 8.42 -11.72
C GLY A 191 -3.04 7.22 -10.76
N GLY A 192 -4.17 6.63 -10.37
CA GLY A 192 -4.24 5.51 -9.41
C GLY A 192 -5.28 4.45 -9.77
N LEU A 193 -5.99 3.95 -8.75
CA LEU A 193 -7.01 2.91 -8.89
C LEU A 193 -8.44 3.46 -8.73
N ALA A 194 -9.28 3.26 -9.74
CA ALA A 194 -10.73 3.36 -9.60
C ALA A 194 -11.28 1.98 -9.26
N LEU A 195 -12.01 1.86 -8.15
CA LEU A 195 -12.55 0.59 -7.66
C LEU A 195 -14.08 0.64 -7.73
N ILE A 196 -14.68 -0.27 -8.50
CA ILE A 196 -16.14 -0.34 -8.63
C ILE A 196 -16.62 -1.74 -8.28
N ASP A 197 -17.29 -1.87 -7.14
CA ASP A 197 -17.92 -3.11 -6.74
C ASP A 197 -19.32 -3.25 -7.35
N GLU A 198 -19.76 -4.48 -7.63
CA GLU A 198 -21.07 -4.77 -8.22
C GLU A 198 -21.38 -3.98 -9.51
N LEU A 199 -20.41 -3.92 -10.43
CA LEU A 199 -20.52 -3.22 -11.71
C LEU A 199 -21.75 -3.68 -12.53
N ASN A 200 -22.22 -4.92 -12.32
CA ASN A 200 -23.43 -5.45 -12.94
C ASN A 200 -24.72 -4.70 -12.55
N LEU A 201 -24.75 -4.00 -11.41
CA LEU A 201 -25.89 -3.21 -10.97
C LEU A 201 -25.90 -1.78 -11.53
N MET A 202 -24.88 -1.41 -12.30
CA MET A 202 -24.73 -0.09 -12.88
C MET A 202 -25.76 0.17 -13.99
N LYS A 203 -26.35 1.37 -13.97
CA LYS A 203 -27.29 1.83 -15.00
C LYS A 203 -26.61 1.91 -16.36
N LYS A 204 -27.38 1.77 -17.45
CA LYS A 204 -26.83 1.75 -18.82
C LYS A 204 -26.19 3.08 -19.20
N GLU A 205 -26.78 4.18 -18.75
CA GLU A 205 -26.32 5.55 -19.03
C GLU A 205 -24.96 5.82 -18.36
N ASP A 206 -24.79 5.32 -17.14
CA ASP A 206 -23.58 5.49 -16.34
C ASP A 206 -22.43 4.61 -16.86
N ARG A 207 -22.76 3.43 -17.41
CA ARG A 207 -21.81 2.53 -18.10
C ARG A 207 -21.20 3.17 -19.34
N ALA A 208 -21.99 3.87 -20.15
CA ALA A 208 -21.47 4.55 -21.34
C ALA A 208 -20.43 5.62 -20.97
N GLY A 209 -20.66 6.36 -19.88
CA GLY A 209 -19.70 7.33 -19.34
C GLY A 209 -18.40 6.67 -18.87
N LEU A 210 -18.51 5.54 -18.16
CA LEU A 210 -17.37 4.74 -17.72
C LEU A 210 -16.52 4.26 -18.89
N TYR A 211 -17.12 3.65 -19.92
CA TYR A 211 -16.37 3.14 -21.07
C TYR A 211 -15.64 4.24 -21.84
N ASN A 212 -16.30 5.38 -22.06
CA ASN A 212 -15.66 6.55 -22.65
C ASN A 212 -14.44 7.03 -21.84
N ALA A 213 -14.56 7.01 -20.51
CA ALA A 213 -13.46 7.41 -19.64
C ALA A 213 -12.29 6.41 -19.66
N MET A 214 -12.58 5.11 -19.69
CA MET A 214 -11.58 4.04 -19.83
C MET A 214 -10.81 4.16 -21.15
N GLU A 215 -11.52 4.48 -22.24
CA GLU A 215 -10.90 4.62 -23.57
C GLU A 215 -10.09 5.93 -23.70
N LYS A 216 -10.64 7.05 -23.22
CA LYS A 216 -10.08 8.38 -23.48
C LYS A 216 -9.18 8.91 -22.36
N GLY A 217 -9.23 8.34 -21.16
CA GLY A 217 -8.49 8.82 -19.98
C GLY A 217 -9.03 10.11 -19.37
N PHE A 218 -10.28 10.50 -19.68
CA PHE A 218 -10.93 11.68 -19.10
C PHE A 218 -12.45 11.58 -19.12
N VAL A 219 -13.10 12.32 -18.23
CA VAL A 219 -14.56 12.53 -18.20
C VAL A 219 -14.90 13.96 -18.59
N THR A 220 -16.08 14.15 -19.19
CA THR A 220 -16.58 15.46 -19.61
C THR A 220 -17.96 15.72 -19.02
N TYR A 221 -18.25 17.00 -18.79
CA TYR A 221 -19.57 17.48 -18.40
C TYR A 221 -19.97 18.62 -19.33
N ASP A 222 -21.03 18.39 -20.11
CA ASP A 222 -21.53 19.33 -21.12
C ASP A 222 -23.04 19.55 -20.90
N LYS A 223 -23.39 20.40 -19.93
CA LYS A 223 -24.79 20.79 -19.65
C LYS A 223 -24.88 22.23 -19.19
N GLY A 224 -26.00 22.88 -19.49
CA GLY A 224 -26.31 24.25 -19.03
C GLY A 224 -25.33 25.31 -19.55
N GLY A 225 -24.75 25.11 -20.74
CA GLY A 225 -23.75 26.03 -21.33
C GLY A 225 -22.36 25.94 -20.69
N HIS A 226 -22.14 24.99 -19.78
CA HIS A 226 -20.84 24.74 -19.18
C HIS A 226 -20.21 23.47 -19.77
N HIS A 227 -18.94 23.60 -20.14
CA HIS A 227 -18.10 22.53 -20.67
C HIS A 227 -16.91 22.34 -19.72
N TYR A 228 -16.86 21.19 -19.04
CA TYR A 228 -15.75 20.83 -18.17
C TYR A 228 -15.12 19.51 -18.61
N LYS A 229 -13.79 19.43 -18.54
CA LYS A 229 -13.01 18.23 -18.80
C LYS A 229 -12.15 17.93 -17.58
N PHE A 230 -12.23 16.71 -17.06
CA PHE A 230 -11.41 16.27 -15.94
C PHE A 230 -10.63 15.00 -16.31
N PRO A 231 -9.35 14.93 -15.95
CA PRO A 231 -8.55 13.74 -16.20
C PRO A 231 -9.09 12.56 -15.38
N ALA A 232 -8.92 11.36 -15.91
CA ALA A 232 -9.34 10.09 -15.34
C ALA A 232 -8.41 8.95 -15.82
N ASN A 233 -7.11 9.23 -15.91
CA ASN A 233 -6.08 8.26 -16.30
C ASN A 233 -5.82 7.29 -15.14
N CYS A 234 -6.82 6.45 -14.87
CA CYS A 234 -6.84 5.52 -13.76
C CYS A 234 -6.99 4.09 -14.25
N SER A 235 -6.41 3.14 -13.51
CA SER A 235 -6.66 1.72 -13.70
C SER A 235 -7.99 1.36 -13.03
N LEU A 236 -8.88 0.65 -13.74
CA LEU A 236 -10.16 0.22 -13.18
C LEU A 236 -10.01 -1.18 -12.61
N LEU A 237 -10.34 -1.38 -11.34
CA LEU A 237 -10.50 -2.72 -10.75
C LEU A 237 -11.95 -2.86 -10.31
N SER A 238 -12.69 -3.74 -11.00
CA SER A 238 -14.12 -3.88 -10.79
C SER A 238 -14.52 -5.30 -10.44
N SER A 239 -15.66 -5.43 -9.75
CA SER A 239 -16.27 -6.72 -9.43
C SER A 239 -17.65 -6.80 -10.10
N ALA A 240 -18.05 -8.01 -10.50
CA ALA A 240 -19.39 -8.27 -11.00
C ALA A 240 -19.85 -9.70 -10.69
N ASN A 241 -21.17 -9.85 -10.59
CA ASN A 241 -21.83 -11.16 -10.51
C ASN A 241 -22.44 -11.54 -11.87
N PRO A 242 -22.47 -12.83 -12.23
CA PRO A 242 -23.11 -13.31 -13.45
C PRO A 242 -24.64 -13.12 -13.39
N LYS A 243 -25.33 -13.08 -14.54
CA LYS A 243 -26.79 -12.84 -14.63
C LYS A 243 -27.68 -13.80 -13.83
N LYS A 244 -27.19 -15.01 -13.51
CA LYS A 244 -27.92 -16.04 -12.75
C LYS A 244 -27.28 -16.35 -11.39
N ASP A 245 -26.42 -15.44 -10.90
CA ASP A 245 -25.66 -15.55 -9.64
C ASP A 245 -24.78 -16.81 -9.48
N LYS A 246 -24.70 -17.63 -10.53
CA LYS A 246 -23.77 -18.75 -10.66
C LYS A 246 -23.23 -18.82 -12.08
N ILE A 247 -21.93 -19.01 -12.22
CA ILE A 247 -21.30 -19.36 -13.50
C ILE A 247 -21.57 -20.85 -13.77
N ILE A 248 -22.26 -21.12 -14.89
CA ILE A 248 -22.59 -22.47 -15.35
C ILE A 248 -21.79 -22.77 -16.62
N GLY A 249 -21.02 -23.86 -16.61
CA GLY A 249 -20.22 -24.29 -17.76
C GLY A 249 -18.85 -23.59 -17.83
N HIS A 250 -17.91 -24.25 -18.49
CA HIS A 250 -16.53 -23.77 -18.67
C HIS A 250 -16.24 -23.34 -20.12
N ASP A 251 -17.23 -23.43 -21.00
CA ASP A 251 -17.11 -23.02 -22.38
C ASP A 251 -17.24 -21.50 -22.52
N ILE A 252 -16.44 -20.92 -23.42
CA ILE A 252 -16.41 -19.47 -23.68
C ILE A 252 -17.80 -18.95 -24.06
N PHE A 253 -18.58 -19.74 -24.81
CA PHE A 253 -19.91 -19.37 -25.26
C PHE A 253 -20.91 -19.31 -24.11
N GLY A 254 -20.88 -20.28 -23.20
CA GLY A 254 -21.64 -20.29 -21.94
C GLY A 254 -21.32 -19.08 -21.07
N ILE A 255 -20.03 -18.77 -20.86
CA ILE A 255 -19.59 -17.62 -20.04
C ILE A 255 -20.07 -16.30 -20.66
N LYS A 256 -19.93 -16.12 -21.99
CA LYS A 256 -20.39 -14.92 -22.70
C LYS A 256 -21.88 -14.64 -22.51
N LYS A 257 -22.73 -15.68 -22.55
CA LYS A 257 -24.18 -15.53 -22.30
C LYS A 257 -24.52 -15.06 -20.89
N GLN A 258 -23.65 -15.37 -19.93
CA GLN A 258 -23.84 -15.09 -18.51
C GLN A 258 -23.24 -13.76 -18.08
N MET A 259 -22.46 -13.10 -18.95
CA MET A 259 -21.94 -11.77 -18.69
C MET A 259 -23.11 -10.76 -18.54
N PRO A 260 -23.08 -9.92 -17.49
CA PRO A 260 -24.08 -8.87 -17.27
C PRO A 260 -23.84 -7.64 -18.15
N PHE A 261 -22.78 -7.65 -18.95
CA PHE A 261 -22.34 -6.56 -19.82
C PHE A 261 -22.50 -6.92 -21.28
N ASP A 262 -22.54 -5.89 -22.12
CA ASP A 262 -22.42 -6.08 -23.57
C ASP A 262 -20.94 -6.29 -23.91
N ILE A 263 -20.65 -7.42 -24.56
CA ILE A 263 -19.27 -7.82 -24.90
C ILE A 263 -18.69 -6.89 -25.96
N ALA A 264 -19.54 -6.23 -26.77
CA ALA A 264 -19.09 -5.26 -27.77
C ALA A 264 -18.51 -3.97 -27.15
N LEU A 265 -18.68 -3.77 -25.84
CA LEU A 265 -18.23 -2.59 -25.10
C LEU A 265 -17.06 -2.87 -24.14
N MET A 266 -16.50 -4.09 -24.17
CA MET A 266 -15.32 -4.53 -23.40
C MET A 266 -14.14 -4.79 -24.33
#